data_AF-A0A7S3XHZ4-F1
#
_entry.id   AF-A0A7S3XHZ4-F1
#
_cell.length_a   1.000
_cell.length_b   1.000
_cell.length_c   1.000
_cell.angle_alpha   90.00
_cell.angle_beta   90.00
_cell.angle_gamma   90.00
#
_symmetry.space_group_name_H-M   'P 1'
#
loop_
_entity.id
_entity.type
_entity.pdbx_description
1 polymer ?
#
loop_
_entity_poly.entity_id
_entity_poly.type
_entity_poly.pdbx_seq_one_letter_code
_entity_poly.pdbx_strand_id
1 'polypeptide(L)'
;MALQPIEGFSENEAIIESTFRRLLAAIESERESLRSTAQDLEVVKLSTGDELEQMKSRTEEWCYAQRQTIDSQWRQVQEVTDRMRVTEDGQNDEITVSVSGEIFTFSKRCVMKVEGSLFNMMFSPQHIGNLPKDHAGRYVLDWNPKCFKLIIDHLQYLERQPSAPLPRIPKEEKMNFDILVDTLQIKMFMPINRVNPKHVTSLAVRNNRITILLFLI
;
A
#
# COMPACT_ATOMS: atom_id res chain seq x y z
N MET A 1 -3.24 -82.38 -81.69
CA MET A 1 -2.78 -81.91 -80.37
C MET A 1 -2.79 -80.39 -80.44
N ALA A 2 -3.95 -79.77 -80.18
CA ALA A 2 -4.11 -78.32 -80.24
C ALA A 2 -3.87 -77.75 -78.85
N LEU A 3 -2.87 -76.89 -78.71
CA LEU A 3 -2.56 -76.19 -77.47
C LEU A 3 -3.75 -75.29 -77.11
N GLN A 4 -4.41 -75.57 -76.00
CA GLN A 4 -5.47 -74.71 -75.48
C GLN A 4 -4.89 -73.36 -75.04
N PRO A 5 -5.56 -72.24 -75.35
CA PRO A 5 -5.11 -70.92 -74.96
C PRO A 5 -5.20 -70.77 -73.44
N ILE A 6 -4.18 -70.15 -72.84
CA ILE A 6 -4.09 -69.94 -71.40
C ILE A 6 -4.99 -68.75 -71.02
N GLU A 7 -6.31 -68.97 -70.94
CA GLU A 7 -7.33 -67.92 -70.67
C GLU A 7 -7.18 -67.23 -69.30
N GLY A 8 -6.42 -67.80 -68.36
CA GLY A 8 -6.22 -67.23 -67.02
C GLY A 8 -5.23 -66.05 -66.92
N PHE A 9 -4.48 -65.71 -67.97
CA PHE A 9 -3.53 -64.57 -67.89
C PHE A 9 -4.21 -63.20 -68.06
N SER A 10 -5.26 -63.12 -68.88
CA SER A 10 -5.91 -61.84 -69.22
C SER A 10 -6.72 -61.26 -68.05
N GLU A 11 -7.38 -62.11 -67.26
CA GLU A 11 -8.12 -61.66 -66.07
C GLU A 11 -7.19 -61.14 -64.97
N ASN A 12 -6.05 -61.81 -64.75
CA ASN A 12 -5.05 -61.37 -63.80
C ASN A 12 -4.44 -60.03 -64.20
N GLU A 13 -4.18 -59.82 -65.50
CA GLU A 13 -3.68 -58.56 -66.02
C GLU A 13 -4.69 -57.42 -65.86
N ALA A 14 -5.98 -57.67 -66.12
CA ALA A 14 -7.04 -56.69 -65.90
C ALA A 14 -7.21 -56.31 -64.41
N ILE A 15 -7.08 -57.28 -63.49
CA ILE A 15 -7.11 -57.02 -62.05
C ILE A 15 -5.91 -56.16 -61.63
N ILE A 16 -4.71 -56.48 -62.11
CA ILE A 16 -3.50 -55.72 -61.82
C ILE A 16 -3.61 -54.30 -62.37
N GLU A 17 -4.12 -54.12 -63.60
CA GLU A 17 -4.31 -52.80 -64.19
C GLU A 17 -5.34 -51.97 -63.40
N SER A 18 -6.44 -52.59 -62.97
CA SER A 18 -7.48 -51.91 -62.18
C SER A 18 -6.97 -51.48 -60.80
N THR A 19 -6.14 -52.31 -60.15
CA THR A 19 -5.56 -51.98 -58.84
C THR A 19 -4.50 -50.89 -58.96
N PHE A 20 -3.68 -50.93 -60.02
CA PHE A 20 -2.71 -49.87 -60.31
C PHE A 20 -3.37 -48.52 -60.60
N ARG A 21 -4.44 -48.50 -61.42
CA ARG A 21 -5.22 -47.26 -61.68
C ARG A 21 -5.83 -46.69 -60.41
N ARG A 22 -6.39 -47.54 -59.53
CA ARG A 22 -6.92 -47.11 -58.22
C ARG A 22 -5.82 -46.54 -57.32
N LEU A 23 -4.65 -47.17 -57.30
CA LEU A 23 -3.51 -46.69 -56.52
C LEU A 23 -3.03 -45.32 -57.01
N LEU A 24 -2.88 -45.14 -58.33
CA LEU A 24 -2.51 -43.84 -58.90
C LEU A 24 -3.54 -42.76 -58.56
N ALA A 25 -4.84 -43.05 -58.70
CA ALA A 25 -5.90 -42.11 -58.33
C ALA A 25 -5.87 -41.77 -56.83
N ALA A 26 -5.58 -42.75 -55.96
CA ALA A 26 -5.41 -42.51 -54.53
C ALA A 26 -4.19 -41.62 -54.23
N ILE A 27 -3.04 -41.88 -54.87
CA ILE A 27 -1.83 -41.08 -54.74
C ILE A 27 -2.07 -39.64 -55.23
N GLU A 28 -2.75 -39.48 -56.37
CA GLU A 28 -3.10 -38.15 -56.90
C GLU A 28 -4.04 -37.39 -55.96
N SER A 29 -5.06 -38.06 -55.43
CA SER A 29 -5.98 -37.49 -54.44
C SER A 29 -5.25 -37.08 -53.15
N GLU A 30 -4.34 -37.91 -52.65
CA GLU A 30 -3.55 -37.61 -51.47
C GLU A 30 -2.59 -36.45 -51.72
N ARG A 31 -1.94 -36.40 -52.89
CA ARG A 31 -1.05 -35.30 -53.28
C ARG A 31 -1.80 -33.98 -53.35
N GLU A 32 -3.03 -33.98 -53.89
CA GLU A 32 -3.85 -32.77 -53.96
C GLU A 32 -4.33 -32.33 -52.57
N SER A 33 -4.71 -33.29 -51.71
CA SER A 33 -5.02 -33.00 -50.30
C SER A 33 -3.81 -32.39 -49.57
N LEU A 34 -2.61 -32.94 -49.75
CA LEU A 34 -1.38 -32.41 -49.16
C LEU A 34 -1.08 -30.97 -49.64
N ARG A 35 -1.28 -30.68 -50.93
CA ARG A 35 -1.12 -29.31 -51.46
C ARG A 35 -2.10 -28.33 -50.84
N SER A 36 -3.37 -28.71 -50.73
CA SER A 36 -4.38 -27.89 -50.06
C SER A 36 -3.97 -27.60 -48.61
N THR A 37 -3.63 -28.65 -47.84
CA THR A 37 -3.22 -28.48 -46.44
C THR A 37 -1.95 -27.64 -46.29
N ALA A 38 -0.99 -27.76 -47.19
CA ALA A 38 0.23 -26.95 -47.18
C ALA A 38 -0.07 -25.47 -47.48
N GLN A 39 -0.98 -25.19 -48.41
CA GLN A 39 -1.42 -23.84 -48.71
C GLN A 39 -2.18 -23.21 -47.54
N ASP A 40 -3.09 -23.96 -46.92
CA ASP A 40 -3.84 -23.52 -45.74
C ASP A 40 -2.89 -23.22 -44.57
N LEU A 41 -1.88 -24.08 -44.36
CA LEU A 41 -0.89 -23.90 -43.31
C LEU A 41 -0.04 -22.65 -43.54
N GLU A 42 0.35 -22.36 -44.78
CA GLU A 42 1.11 -21.14 -45.10
C GLU A 42 0.28 -19.88 -44.85
N VAL A 43 -1.02 -19.89 -45.20
CA VAL A 43 -1.94 -18.78 -44.91
C VAL A 43 -2.07 -18.56 -43.40
N VAL A 44 -2.25 -19.63 -42.62
CA VAL A 44 -2.34 -19.54 -41.15
C VAL A 44 -1.03 -19.02 -40.56
N LYS A 45 0.12 -19.49 -41.06
CA LYS A 45 1.44 -19.05 -40.59
C LYS A 45 1.66 -17.56 -40.85
N LEU A 46 1.28 -17.05 -42.02
CA LEU A 46 1.36 -15.62 -42.33
C LEU A 46 0.42 -14.80 -41.43
N SER A 47 -0.84 -15.22 -41.31
CA SER A 47 -1.82 -14.53 -40.47
C SER A 47 -1.40 -14.47 -38.99
N THR A 48 -0.90 -15.59 -38.45
CA THR A 48 -0.41 -15.65 -37.06
C THR A 48 0.86 -14.82 -36.86
N GLY A 49 1.73 -14.73 -37.88
CA GLY A 49 2.89 -13.84 -37.87
C GLY A 49 2.48 -12.37 -37.77
N ASP A 50 1.54 -11.94 -38.62
CA ASP A 50 1.05 -10.56 -38.64
C ASP A 50 0.34 -10.19 -37.33
N GLU A 51 -0.46 -11.09 -36.77
CA GLU A 51 -1.11 -10.89 -35.47
C GLU A 51 -0.09 -10.75 -34.33
N LEU A 52 0.97 -11.58 -34.34
CA LEU A 52 2.03 -11.52 -33.33
C LEU A 52 2.79 -10.18 -33.41
N GLU A 53 3.10 -9.71 -34.62
CA GLU A 53 3.80 -8.44 -34.82
C GLU A 53 2.93 -7.25 -34.37
N GLN A 54 1.64 -7.27 -34.69
CA GLN A 54 0.70 -6.26 -34.20
C GLN A 54 0.58 -6.26 -32.68
N MET A 55 0.46 -7.43 -32.05
CA MET A 55 0.39 -7.56 -30.61
C MET A 55 1.66 -7.06 -29.93
N LYS A 56 2.82 -7.36 -30.50
CA LYS A 56 4.11 -6.86 -30.02
C LYS A 56 4.18 -5.34 -30.10
N SER A 57 3.84 -4.76 -31.25
CA SER A 57 3.84 -3.30 -31.45
C SER A 57 2.91 -2.59 -30.45
N ARG A 58 1.67 -3.06 -30.29
CA ARG A 58 0.71 -2.52 -29.31
C ARG A 58 1.23 -2.60 -27.88
N THR A 59 1.91 -3.69 -27.53
CA THR A 59 2.47 -3.88 -26.20
C THR A 59 3.64 -2.92 -25.95
N GLU A 60 4.50 -2.73 -26.95
CA GLU A 60 5.62 -1.78 -26.87
C GLU A 60 5.13 -0.34 -26.73
N GLU A 61 4.15 0.08 -27.54
CA GLU A 61 3.51 1.39 -27.44
C GLU A 61 2.86 1.62 -26.07
N TRP A 62 2.14 0.62 -25.56
CA TRP A 62 1.50 0.69 -24.25
C TRP A 62 2.53 0.83 -23.13
N CYS A 63 3.59 0.02 -23.14
CA CYS A 63 4.68 0.09 -22.17
C CYS A 63 5.36 1.47 -22.18
N TYR A 64 5.59 2.03 -23.37
CA TYR A 64 6.18 3.35 -23.52
C TYR A 64 5.29 4.45 -22.91
N ALA A 65 3.99 4.44 -23.23
CA ALA A 65 3.03 5.39 -22.69
C ALA A 65 2.89 5.31 -21.16
N GLN A 66 2.87 4.09 -20.60
CA GLN A 66 2.83 3.89 -19.16
C GLN A 66 4.10 4.41 -18.48
N ARG A 67 5.28 4.16 -19.07
CA ARG A 67 6.54 4.65 -18.52
C ARG A 67 6.59 6.17 -18.47
N GLN A 68 6.13 6.85 -19.53
CA GLN A 68 6.03 8.31 -19.54
C GLN A 68 5.09 8.84 -18.47
N THR A 69 3.96 8.16 -18.25
CA THR A 69 3.00 8.53 -17.19
C THR A 69 3.65 8.42 -15.82
N ILE A 70 4.29 7.29 -15.53
CA ILE A 70 5.01 7.05 -14.27
C ILE A 70 6.09 8.12 -14.07
N ASP A 71 6.91 8.39 -15.10
CA ASP A 71 7.96 9.42 -15.02
C ASP A 71 7.39 10.81 -14.74
N SER A 72 6.26 11.17 -15.35
CA SER A 72 5.60 12.46 -15.08
C SER A 72 5.07 12.55 -13.64
N GLN A 73 4.51 11.47 -13.11
CA GLN A 73 4.01 11.40 -11.74
C GLN A 73 5.15 11.50 -10.73
N TRP A 74 6.26 10.79 -10.98
CA TRP A 74 7.46 10.90 -10.16
C TRP A 74 8.02 12.32 -10.13
N ARG A 75 8.05 13.02 -11.27
CA ARG A 75 8.47 14.44 -11.29
C ARG A 75 7.58 15.33 -10.45
N GLN A 76 6.25 15.14 -10.49
CA GLN A 76 5.32 15.92 -9.67
C GLN A 76 5.56 15.67 -8.18
N VAL A 77 5.73 14.40 -7.79
CA VAL A 77 6.04 14.03 -6.39
C VAL A 77 7.37 14.64 -5.94
N GLN A 78 8.39 14.58 -6.79
CA GLN A 78 9.70 15.14 -6.50
C GLN A 78 9.63 16.67 -6.35
N GLU A 79 8.91 17.38 -7.22
CA GLU A 79 8.72 18.82 -7.10
C GLU A 79 8.03 19.20 -5.79
N VAL A 80 6.97 18.48 -5.39
CA VAL A 80 6.31 18.70 -4.11
C VAL A 80 7.24 18.41 -2.94
N THR A 81 8.01 17.33 -3.01
CA THR A 81 8.98 16.96 -1.98
C THR A 81 10.08 18.02 -1.83
N ASP A 82 10.61 18.52 -2.94
CA ASP A 82 11.64 19.57 -2.94
C ASP A 82 11.08 20.89 -2.39
N ARG A 83 9.84 21.25 -2.75
CA ARG A 83 9.14 22.40 -2.15
C ARG A 83 8.97 22.25 -0.65
N MET A 84 8.59 21.07 -0.17
CA MET A 84 8.46 20.79 1.26
C MET A 84 9.81 20.87 1.98
N ARG A 85 10.86 20.31 1.39
CA ARG A 85 12.21 20.32 1.97
C ARG A 85 12.77 21.73 2.14
N VAL A 86 12.57 22.60 1.16
CA VAL A 86 12.98 24.01 1.25
C VAL A 86 12.22 24.77 2.35
N THR A 87 10.98 24.38 2.64
CA THR A 87 10.23 24.95 3.77
C THR A 87 10.59 24.36 5.13
N GLU A 88 11.10 23.14 5.19
CA GLU A 88 11.45 22.46 6.45
C GLU A 88 12.82 22.87 7.00
N ASP A 89 13.83 23.14 6.16
CA ASP A 89 15.18 23.52 6.62
C ASP A 89 15.30 24.98 7.10
N GLY A 90 14.24 25.79 6.99
CA GLY A 90 14.27 27.24 7.27
C GLY A 90 13.49 27.74 8.49
N GLN A 91 12.71 26.90 9.17
CA GLN A 91 11.98 27.31 10.37
C GLN A 91 12.66 26.74 11.60
N ASN A 92 13.12 27.63 12.49
CA ASN A 92 13.55 27.30 13.85
C ASN A 92 12.60 26.22 14.41
N ASP A 93 13.16 25.04 14.66
CA ASP A 93 12.45 23.91 15.26
C ASP A 93 11.99 24.21 16.69
N GLU A 94 12.21 25.43 17.19
CA GLU A 94 11.78 25.90 18.50
C GLU A 94 10.49 26.69 18.39
N ILE A 95 9.49 26.28 19.17
CA ILE A 95 8.21 26.96 19.31
C ILE A 95 8.20 27.65 20.67
N THR A 96 7.87 28.94 20.66
CA THR A 96 7.65 29.72 21.88
C THR A 96 6.15 29.92 22.11
N VAL A 97 5.69 29.53 23.29
CA VAL A 97 4.28 29.53 23.70
C VAL A 97 4.15 30.26 25.04
N SER A 98 3.12 31.08 25.18
CA SER A 98 2.65 31.66 26.43
C SER A 98 1.52 30.78 27.00
N VAL A 99 1.75 30.17 28.16
CA VAL A 99 0.78 29.31 28.85
C VAL A 99 0.32 30.04 30.11
N SER A 100 -0.91 30.55 30.09
CA SER A 100 -1.51 31.37 31.17
C SER A 100 -0.58 32.47 31.72
N GLY A 101 0.26 33.07 30.84
CA GLY A 101 1.20 34.14 31.17
C GLY A 101 2.66 33.72 31.35
N GLU A 102 2.95 32.42 31.48
CA GLU A 102 4.32 31.89 31.53
C GLU A 102 4.84 31.53 30.14
N ILE A 103 6.09 31.86 29.84
CA ILE A 103 6.68 31.63 28.51
C ILE A 103 7.47 30.33 28.52
N PHE A 104 7.14 29.45 27.58
CA PHE A 104 7.82 28.18 27.35
C PHE A 104 8.39 28.15 25.94
N THR A 105 9.63 27.67 25.81
CA THR A 105 10.27 27.40 24.52
C THR A 105 10.67 25.94 24.47
N PHE A 106 10.26 25.24 23.42
CA PHE A 106 10.52 23.81 23.25
C PHE A 106 10.64 23.44 21.77
N SER A 107 11.29 22.31 21.49
CA SER A 107 11.40 21.81 20.13
C SER A 107 10.07 21.24 19.63
N LYS A 108 9.64 21.66 18.44
CA LYS A 108 8.51 21.12 17.69
C LYS A 108 8.63 19.61 17.50
N ARG A 109 9.84 19.10 17.22
CA ARG A 109 10.12 17.67 17.00
C ARG A 109 9.72 16.82 18.20
N CYS A 110 10.09 17.29 19.40
CA CYS A 110 9.80 16.63 20.67
C CYS A 110 8.29 16.43 20.88
N VAL A 111 7.50 17.45 20.56
CA VAL A 111 6.05 17.47 20.76
C VAL A 111 5.30 16.70 19.66
N MET A 112 5.80 16.73 18.43
CA MET A 112 5.22 15.99 17.29
C MET A 112 5.46 14.47 17.34
N LYS A 113 6.49 13.99 18.05
CA LYS A 113 6.77 12.56 18.22
C LYS A 113 5.62 11.76 18.84
N VAL A 114 4.75 12.42 19.61
CA VAL A 114 3.60 11.75 20.21
C VAL A 114 2.45 11.68 19.21
N GLU A 115 2.40 10.59 18.45
CA GLU A 115 1.34 10.35 17.46
C GLU A 115 -0.05 10.28 18.11
N GLY A 116 -1.02 10.93 17.46
CA GLY A 116 -2.42 10.96 17.91
C GLY A 116 -2.67 11.84 19.14
N SER A 117 -1.68 12.59 19.61
CA SER A 117 -1.89 13.63 20.62
C SER A 117 -2.46 14.91 20.00
N LEU A 118 -3.17 15.70 20.81
CA LEU A 118 -3.64 17.03 20.41
C LEU A 118 -2.48 17.94 20.04
N PHE A 119 -1.32 17.72 20.65
CA PHE A 119 -0.07 18.41 20.34
C PHE A 119 0.37 18.25 18.88
N ASN A 120 0.37 17.02 18.38
CA ASN A 120 0.70 16.74 16.99
C ASN A 120 -0.30 17.46 16.05
N MET A 121 -1.58 17.45 16.40
CA MET A 121 -2.61 18.15 15.64
C MET A 121 -2.43 19.68 15.66
N MET A 122 -2.29 20.29 16.85
CA MET A 122 -2.17 21.74 17.03
C MET A 122 -0.92 22.32 16.35
N PHE A 123 0.21 21.64 16.45
CA PHE A 123 1.47 22.10 15.86
C PHE A 123 1.72 21.53 14.45
N SER A 124 0.74 20.86 13.86
CA SER A 124 0.79 20.44 12.46
C SER A 124 0.83 21.66 11.53
N PRO A 125 1.50 21.57 10.36
CA PRO A 125 1.58 22.69 9.41
C PRO A 125 0.22 23.25 8.99
N GLN A 126 -0.82 22.42 9.02
CA GLN A 126 -2.18 22.78 8.62
C GLN A 126 -2.93 23.60 9.69
N HIS A 127 -2.63 23.40 10.98
CA HIS A 127 -3.41 23.97 12.09
C HIS A 127 -2.65 25.02 12.89
N ILE A 128 -1.32 25.05 12.83
CA ILE A 128 -0.49 25.97 13.61
C ILE A 128 -0.83 27.44 13.33
N GLY A 129 -1.28 27.77 12.11
CA GLY A 129 -1.71 29.11 11.73
C GLY A 129 -3.01 29.59 12.39
N ASN A 130 -3.84 28.66 12.89
CA ASN A 130 -5.13 28.97 13.50
C ASN A 130 -5.03 29.21 15.02
N LEU A 131 -3.87 28.97 15.63
CA LEU A 131 -3.68 29.16 17.06
C LEU A 131 -3.64 30.66 17.40
N PRO A 132 -4.29 31.09 18.50
CA PRO A 132 -4.25 32.48 18.94
C PRO A 132 -2.82 32.88 19.31
N LYS A 133 -2.44 34.10 18.93
CA LYS A 133 -1.12 34.69 19.21
C LYS A 133 -1.25 35.95 20.04
N ASP A 134 -0.26 36.19 20.91
CA ASP A 134 -0.15 37.43 21.66
C ASP A 134 0.45 38.57 20.80
N HIS A 135 0.53 39.77 21.38
CA HIS A 135 1.14 40.94 20.73
C HIS A 135 2.62 40.75 20.36
N ALA A 136 3.30 39.78 20.97
CA ALA A 136 4.69 39.43 20.67
C ALA A 136 4.80 38.28 19.65
N GLY A 137 3.68 37.81 19.08
CA GLY A 137 3.64 36.75 18.08
C GLY A 137 3.79 35.32 18.63
N ARG A 138 3.71 35.14 19.96
CA ARG A 138 3.81 33.84 20.64
C ARG A 138 2.44 33.19 20.73
N TYR A 139 2.38 31.87 20.61
CA TYR A 139 1.11 31.12 20.74
C TYR A 139 0.58 31.22 22.17
N VAL A 140 -0.71 31.45 22.36
CA VAL A 140 -1.33 31.57 23.68
C VAL A 140 -2.15 30.33 23.98
N LEU A 141 -1.86 29.66 25.10
CA LEU A 141 -2.59 28.50 25.58
C LEU A 141 -3.09 28.75 27.00
N ASP A 142 -4.31 28.32 27.28
CA ASP A 142 -4.95 28.49 28.58
C ASP A 142 -4.95 27.17 29.36
N TRP A 143 -3.76 26.78 29.82
CA TRP A 143 -3.54 25.53 30.57
C TRP A 143 -2.76 25.81 31.84
N ASN A 144 -2.82 24.89 32.81
CA ASN A 144 -2.00 25.02 34.02
C ASN A 144 -0.50 24.96 33.65
N PRO A 145 0.28 26.04 33.89
CA PRO A 145 1.67 26.14 33.43
C PRO A 145 2.60 25.14 34.11
N LYS A 146 2.36 24.81 35.39
CA LYS A 146 3.16 23.81 36.12
C LYS A 146 2.97 22.40 35.54
N CYS A 147 1.72 22.03 35.24
CA CYS A 147 1.41 20.74 34.65
C CYS A 147 1.96 20.65 33.21
N PHE A 148 1.80 21.72 32.44
CA PHE A 148 2.33 21.82 31.09
C PHE A 148 3.85 21.65 31.06
N LYS A 149 4.56 22.32 31.97
CA LYS A 149 6.01 22.19 32.12
C LYS A 149 6.45 20.75 32.36
N LEU A 150 5.78 20.03 33.27
CA LEU A 150 6.10 18.62 33.55
C LEU A 150 5.96 17.73 32.32
N ILE A 151 4.95 17.98 31.48
CA ILE A 151 4.74 17.25 30.23
C ILE A 151 5.86 17.54 29.24
N ILE A 152 6.14 18.83 28.98
CA ILE A 152 7.17 19.23 28.02
C ILE A 152 8.56 18.76 28.45
N ASP A 153 8.92 18.94 29.72
CA ASP A 153 10.20 18.48 30.28
C ASP A 153 10.34 16.96 30.11
N HIS A 154 9.27 16.20 30.32
CA HIS A 154 9.28 14.76 30.13
C HIS A 154 9.41 14.36 28.65
N LEU A 155 8.69 15.01 27.74
CA LEU A 155 8.80 14.74 26.30
C LEU A 155 10.21 15.05 25.78
N GLN A 156 10.83 16.14 26.26
CA GLN A 156 12.20 16.50 25.89
C GLN A 156 13.20 15.47 26.45
N TYR A 157 12.94 14.99 27.66
CA TYR A 157 13.76 13.95 28.26
C TYR A 157 13.63 12.61 27.53
N LEU A 158 12.42 12.22 27.10
CA LEU A 158 12.18 11.03 26.27
C LEU A 158 12.89 11.08 24.92
N GLU A 159 13.01 12.27 24.33
CA GLU A 159 13.78 12.45 23.11
C GLU A 159 15.26 12.13 23.29
N ARG A 160 15.83 12.42 24.46
CA ARG A 160 17.22 12.09 24.80
C ARG A 160 17.37 10.65 25.31
N GLN A 161 16.36 10.14 26.00
CA GLN A 161 16.35 8.83 26.65
C GLN A 161 14.99 8.13 26.46
N PRO A 162 14.84 7.24 25.45
CA PRO A 162 13.56 6.60 25.12
C PRO A 162 12.97 5.73 26.24
N SER A 163 13.79 5.30 27.21
CA SER A 163 13.39 4.45 28.35
C SER A 163 13.18 5.23 29.65
N ALA A 164 12.94 6.54 29.56
CA ALA A 164 12.77 7.39 30.72
C ALA A 164 11.58 6.97 31.62
N PRO A 165 11.73 7.03 32.96
CA PRO A 165 10.61 6.84 33.86
C PRO A 165 9.63 8.01 33.80
N LEU A 166 8.36 7.73 34.10
CA LEU A 166 7.31 8.75 34.21
C LEU A 166 7.69 9.84 35.23
N PRO A 167 7.30 11.10 34.98
CA PRO A 167 7.62 12.22 35.86
C PRO A 167 6.90 12.05 37.21
N ARG A 168 7.56 12.51 38.28
CA ARG A 168 6.95 12.52 39.62
C ARG A 168 6.03 13.73 39.73
N ILE A 169 4.73 13.49 39.79
CA ILE A 169 3.71 14.54 39.86
C ILE A 169 3.39 14.84 41.34
N PRO A 170 3.46 16.10 41.80
CA PRO A 170 3.02 16.49 43.14
C PRO A 170 1.55 16.12 43.37
N LYS A 171 1.22 15.67 44.60
CA LYS A 171 -0.15 15.23 44.93
C LYS A 171 -1.20 16.33 44.70
N GLU A 172 -0.83 17.58 44.97
CA GLU A 172 -1.68 18.76 44.81
C GLU A 172 -2.04 19.04 43.35
N GLU A 173 -1.12 18.76 42.42
CA GLU A 173 -1.30 19.04 40.98
C GLU A 173 -1.80 17.81 40.21
N LYS A 174 -1.97 16.67 40.88
CA LYS A 174 -2.30 15.39 40.23
C LYS A 174 -3.60 15.46 39.42
N MET A 175 -4.65 16.04 40.00
CA MET A 175 -5.95 16.17 39.32
C MET A 175 -5.85 17.08 38.09
N ASN A 176 -5.14 18.22 38.21
CA ASN A 176 -4.92 19.14 37.08
C ASN A 176 -4.10 18.47 35.97
N PHE A 177 -3.09 17.69 36.35
CA PHE A 177 -2.27 16.93 35.43
C PHE A 177 -3.08 15.87 34.68
N ASP A 178 -3.90 15.09 35.39
CA ASP A 178 -4.74 14.05 34.80
C ASP A 178 -5.74 14.65 33.78
N ILE A 179 -6.37 15.79 34.11
CA ILE A 179 -7.26 16.53 33.19
C ILE A 179 -6.49 17.01 31.95
N LEU A 180 -5.29 17.57 32.14
CA LEU A 180 -4.47 18.07 31.04
C LEU A 180 -4.01 16.94 30.11
N VAL A 181 -3.59 15.81 30.66
CA VAL A 181 -3.21 14.62 29.89
C VAL A 181 -4.36 14.07 29.06
N ASP A 182 -5.56 14.02 29.65
CA ASP A 182 -6.76 13.56 28.97
C ASP A 182 -7.13 14.49 27.80
N THR A 183 -7.11 15.81 28.07
CA THR A 183 -7.36 16.86 27.07
C THR A 183 -6.35 16.78 25.92
N LEU A 184 -5.07 16.58 26.23
CA LEU A 184 -3.99 16.49 25.25
C LEU A 184 -3.92 15.11 24.55
N GLN A 185 -4.71 14.15 24.99
CA GLN A 185 -4.76 12.78 24.48
C GLN A 185 -3.38 12.06 24.49
N ILE A 186 -2.57 12.30 25.51
CA ILE A 186 -1.22 11.73 25.60
C ILE A 186 -1.29 10.33 26.24
N LYS A 187 -1.42 9.31 25.40
CA LYS A 187 -1.59 7.90 25.83
C LYS A 187 -0.54 7.39 26.82
N MET A 188 0.70 7.91 26.78
CA MET A 188 1.78 7.46 27.66
C MET A 188 1.56 7.79 29.15
N PHE A 189 0.76 8.83 29.44
CA PHE A 189 0.44 9.23 30.80
C PHE A 189 -0.94 8.74 31.25
N MET A 190 -1.76 8.25 30.32
CA MET A 190 -3.07 7.71 30.67
C MET A 190 -2.90 6.40 31.45
N PRO A 191 -3.68 6.19 32.53
CA PRO A 191 -3.70 4.90 33.19
C PRO A 191 -4.14 3.86 32.16
N ILE A 192 -3.40 2.74 32.08
CA ILE A 192 -3.86 1.57 31.32
C ILE A 192 -5.25 1.26 31.85
N ASN A 193 -6.26 1.25 30.98
CA ASN A 193 -7.64 0.87 31.28
C ASN A 193 -7.67 -0.58 31.79
N ARG A 194 -7.27 -0.78 33.04
CA ARG A 194 -7.36 -2.03 33.77
C ARG A 194 -8.73 -1.97 34.42
N VAL A 195 -9.73 -2.52 33.73
CA VAL A 195 -10.99 -2.89 34.37
C VAL A 195 -10.60 -3.69 35.61
N ASN A 196 -10.92 -3.17 36.80
CA ASN A 196 -10.55 -3.81 38.04
C ASN A 196 -11.14 -5.23 38.02
N PRO A 197 -10.33 -6.30 38.07
CA PRO A 197 -10.82 -7.67 37.96
C PRO A 197 -11.75 -8.06 39.13
N LYS A 198 -11.85 -7.23 40.17
CA LYS A 198 -12.77 -7.39 41.29
C LYS A 198 -14.12 -6.70 41.10
N HIS A 199 -14.30 -5.88 40.07
CA HIS A 199 -15.64 -5.46 39.69
C HIS A 199 -16.36 -6.69 39.13
N VAL A 200 -17.42 -7.12 39.83
CA VAL A 200 -18.33 -8.18 39.40
C VAL A 200 -19.16 -7.63 38.24
N THR A 201 -18.52 -7.39 37.10
CA THR A 201 -19.19 -7.15 35.84
C THR A 201 -19.19 -8.46 35.08
N SER A 202 -20.28 -8.76 34.36
CA SER A 202 -20.36 -9.89 33.45
C SER A 202 -19.43 -9.75 32.23
N LEU A 203 -18.35 -8.96 32.33
CA LEU A 203 -17.46 -8.59 31.24
C LEU A 203 -16.01 -8.83 31.68
N ALA A 204 -15.39 -9.88 31.14
CA ALA A 204 -13.96 -10.13 31.26
C ALA A 204 -13.24 -9.52 30.06
N VAL A 205 -12.23 -8.68 30.31
CA VAL A 205 -11.34 -8.16 29.26
C VAL A 205 -10.05 -8.97 29.26
N ARG A 206 -9.80 -9.71 28.18
CA ARG A 206 -8.53 -10.43 27.94
C ARG A 206 -7.99 -10.07 26.56
N ASN A 207 -6.72 -9.68 26.48
CA ASN A 207 -6.01 -9.39 25.23
C ASN A 207 -6.79 -8.49 24.26
N ASN A 208 -7.25 -7.31 24.72
CA ASN A 208 -8.07 -6.38 23.94
C ASN A 208 -9.41 -6.92 23.43
N ARG A 209 -9.92 -8.04 23.97
CA ARG A 209 -11.26 -8.56 23.68
C ARG A 209 -12.12 -8.55 24.93
N ILE A 210 -13.35 -8.05 24.78
CA ILE A 210 -14.37 -8.06 25.82
C ILE A 210 -15.18 -9.35 25.65
N THR A 211 -15.19 -10.20 26.67
CA THR A 211 -15.94 -11.47 26.72
C THR A 211 -17.01 -11.39 27.81
N ILE A 212 -18.24 -11.78 27.49
CA ILE A 212 -19.33 -11.82 28.45
C ILE A 212 -19.18 -13.08 29.31
N LEU A 213 -19.02 -12.92 30.62
CA LEU A 213 -19.12 -13.99 31.60
C LEU A 213 -20.61 -14.24 31.88
N LEU A 214 -21.19 -15.24 31.20
CA LEU A 214 -22.48 -15.79 31.57
C LEU A 214 -22.34 -16.50 32.92
N PHE A 215 -22.81 -15.85 33.99
CA PHE A 215 -23.02 -16.54 35.26
C PHE A 215 -24.23 -17.47 35.08
N LEU A 216 -23.97 -18.76 34.92
CA LEU A 216 -24.98 -19.82 35.08
C LEU A 216 -25.38 -19.83 36.56
N ILE A 217 -26.59 -19.34 36.84
CA ILE A 217 -27.30 -19.53 38.12
C ILE A 217 -27.86 -20.95 38.14
#